data_AF-H2XVN1-F1
#
_entry.id   AF-H2XVN1-F1
#
_cell.length_a   1.000
_cell.length_b   1.000
_cell.length_c   1.000
_cell.angle_alpha   90.00
_cell.angle_beta   90.00
_cell.angle_gamma   90.00
#
_symmetry.space_group_name_H-M   'P 1'
#
loop_
_entity.id
_entity.type
_entity.pdbx_description
1 polymer ?
#
loop_
_entity_poly.entity_id
_entity_poly.type
_entity_poly.pdbx_seq_one_letter_code
_entity_poly.pdbx_strand_id
1 'polypeptide(L)'
;MLIKKPPVILAVHLKRFQQAGFNLRKVNKKVEIPIVLDLSPFSTVDCQVYADSESRLTYELYAIVEHSGSLSRGHYTAYVKLKPTNDNLIKFINKEDIMPDKDTEPSKGVWYHTSDTNVSKTTQAKALNCNAYMLFYERII
;
A
#
# COMPACT_ATOMS: atom_id res chain seq x y z
N MET A 1 0.67 -20.72 3.72
CA MET A 1 0.84 -20.39 2.29
C MET A 1 1.74 -19.16 2.22
N LEU A 2 2.79 -19.18 1.39
CA LEU A 2 3.77 -18.09 1.25
C LEU A 2 3.70 -17.48 -0.16
N ILE A 3 4.16 -16.23 -0.30
CA ILE A 3 4.19 -15.51 -1.57
C ILE A 3 5.42 -15.95 -2.39
N LYS A 4 5.21 -16.49 -3.60
CA LYS A 4 6.29 -16.95 -4.49
C LYS A 4 6.78 -15.92 -5.51
N LYS A 5 5.89 -15.01 -5.92
CA LYS A 5 6.18 -13.97 -6.92
C LYS A 5 5.54 -12.67 -6.45
N PRO A 6 6.27 -11.85 -5.68
CA PRO A 6 5.72 -10.62 -5.15
C PRO A 6 5.57 -9.58 -6.28
N PRO A 7 4.43 -8.88 -6.38
CA PRO A 7 4.16 -7.93 -7.46
C PRO A 7 4.89 -6.60 -7.24
N VAL A 8 5.18 -5.85 -8.31
CA VAL A 8 5.77 -4.50 -8.19
C VAL A 8 4.85 -3.53 -7.43
N ILE A 9 3.53 -3.65 -7.68
CA ILE A 9 2.49 -2.95 -6.93
C ILE A 9 1.70 -3.97 -6.12
N LEU A 10 1.76 -3.83 -4.79
CA LEU A 10 1.06 -4.69 -3.86
C LEU A 10 -0.25 -4.03 -3.42
N ALA A 11 -1.37 -4.66 -3.78
CA ALA A 11 -2.69 -4.30 -3.29
C ALA A 11 -3.08 -5.20 -2.10
N VAL A 12 -3.32 -4.61 -0.94
CA VAL A 12 -3.73 -5.31 0.28
C VAL A 12 -5.17 -4.93 0.60
N HIS A 13 -6.07 -5.92 0.55
CA HIS A 13 -7.47 -5.75 0.95
C HIS A 13 -7.68 -6.22 2.40
N LEU A 14 -8.11 -5.30 3.26
CA LEU A 14 -8.50 -5.63 4.63
C LEU A 14 -9.95 -6.12 4.62
N LYS A 15 -10.15 -7.42 4.85
CA LYS A 15 -11.49 -8.05 4.90
C LYS A 15 -12.31 -7.53 6.08
N ARG A 16 -12.95 -6.37 5.90
CA ARG A 16 -13.76 -5.71 6.93
C ARG A 16 -15.18 -6.22 7.02
N PHE A 17 -15.67 -6.98 6.04
CA PHE A 17 -17.01 -7.56 6.11
C PHE A 17 -16.92 -9.02 6.47
N GLN A 18 -17.59 -9.38 7.56
CA GLN A 18 -17.61 -10.74 8.05
C GLN A 18 -19.03 -11.15 8.44
N GLN A 19 -19.28 -12.45 8.26
CA GLN A 19 -20.46 -13.12 8.77
C GLN A 19 -20.12 -13.76 10.11
N ALA A 20 -20.92 -13.48 11.12
CA ALA A 20 -20.87 -14.10 12.44
C ALA A 20 -22.21 -14.77 12.73
N GLY A 21 -22.29 -16.08 12.42
CA GLY A 21 -23.57 -16.81 12.40
C GLY A 21 -24.49 -16.28 11.30
N PHE A 22 -25.69 -15.86 11.67
CA PHE A 22 -26.65 -15.22 10.76
C PHE A 22 -26.45 -13.71 10.60
N ASN A 23 -25.57 -13.11 11.41
CA ASN A 23 -25.36 -11.66 11.40
C ASN A 23 -24.22 -11.28 10.47
N LEU A 24 -24.46 -10.30 9.60
CA LEU A 24 -23.41 -9.66 8.82
C LEU A 24 -22.97 -8.37 9.51
N ARG A 25 -21.65 -8.17 9.69
CA ARG A 25 -21.12 -6.98 10.35
C ARG A 25 -19.87 -6.44 9.68
N LYS A 26 -19.66 -5.13 9.83
CA LYS A 26 -18.42 -4.45 9.47
C LYS A 26 -17.47 -4.45 10.67
N VAL A 27 -16.22 -4.80 10.43
CA VAL A 27 -15.11 -4.72 11.38
C VAL A 27 -14.48 -3.35 11.26
N ASN A 28 -14.83 -2.48 12.20
CA ASN A 28 -14.26 -1.13 12.32
C ASN A 28 -13.02 -1.10 13.23
N LYS A 29 -12.44 -2.28 13.56
CA LYS A 29 -11.19 -2.34 14.34
C LYS A 29 -10.09 -1.59 13.59
N LYS A 30 -9.39 -0.72 14.31
CA LYS A 30 -8.24 0.01 13.78
C LYS A 30 -7.13 -1.00 13.42
N VAL A 31 -6.52 -0.78 12.25
CA VAL A 31 -5.33 -1.50 11.80
C VAL A 31 -4.23 -0.46 11.70
N GLU A 32 -3.08 -0.76 12.30
CA GLU A 32 -1.89 0.06 12.15
C GLU A 32 -1.32 -0.15 10.75
N ILE A 33 -1.02 0.95 10.06
CA ILE A 33 -0.61 0.94 8.66
C ILE A 33 0.87 1.33 8.62
N PRO A 34 1.79 0.39 8.32
CA PRO A 34 3.19 0.73 8.17
C PRO A 34 3.41 1.52 6.88
N ILE A 35 4.23 2.56 6.94
CA ILE A 35 4.64 3.33 5.75
C ILE A 35 5.54 2.47 4.87
N VAL A 36 6.47 1.75 5.49
CA VAL A 36 7.33 0.77 4.84
C VAL A 36 6.94 -0.62 5.32
N LEU A 37 6.52 -1.48 4.41
CA LEU A 37 6.16 -2.87 4.67
C LEU A 37 7.27 -3.80 4.21
N ASP A 38 7.80 -4.60 5.14
CA ASP A 38 8.69 -5.71 4.80
C ASP A 38 7.86 -6.98 4.51
N LEU A 39 7.89 -7.42 3.26
CA LEU A 39 7.18 -8.61 2.79
C LEU A 39 8.02 -9.89 2.90
N SER A 40 9.31 -9.78 3.25
CA SER A 40 10.25 -10.91 3.32
C SER A 40 9.76 -12.05 4.22
N PRO A 41 9.22 -11.79 5.43
CA PRO A 41 8.75 -12.86 6.32
C PRO A 41 7.57 -13.66 5.77
N PHE A 42 6.87 -13.14 4.75
CA PHE A 42 5.68 -13.75 4.15
C PHE A 42 5.95 -14.37 2.78
N SER A 43 7.20 -14.36 2.34
CA SER A 43 7.63 -14.78 1.01
C SER A 43 8.41 -16.11 1.05
N THR A 44 8.44 -16.84 -0.07
CA THR A 44 9.28 -18.03 -0.20
C THR A 44 10.76 -17.65 -0.29
N VAL A 45 11.66 -18.56 0.08
CA VAL A 45 13.12 -18.35 -0.02
C VAL A 45 13.55 -18.00 -1.46
N ASP A 46 12.90 -18.58 -2.46
CA ASP A 46 13.11 -18.30 -3.88
C ASP A 46 12.85 -16.83 -4.28
N CYS A 47 12.20 -16.03 -3.43
CA CYS A 47 11.93 -14.62 -3.69
C CYS A 47 13.14 -13.70 -3.48
N GLN A 48 14.28 -14.22 -3.00
CA GLN A 48 15.51 -13.43 -2.85
C GLN A 48 15.96 -12.78 -4.16
N VAL A 49 15.60 -13.36 -5.32
CA VAL A 49 15.83 -12.77 -6.65
C VAL A 49 15.13 -11.43 -6.86
N TYR A 50 14.13 -11.10 -6.04
CA TYR A 50 13.38 -9.86 -6.10
C TYR A 50 13.74 -8.89 -4.97
N ALA A 51 14.63 -9.30 -4.06
CA ALA A 51 15.01 -8.55 -2.88
C ALA A 51 16.11 -7.53 -3.19
N ASP A 52 16.20 -6.49 -2.35
CA ASP A 52 17.27 -5.50 -2.43
C ASP A 52 18.64 -6.10 -2.06
N SER A 53 19.69 -5.27 -2.05
CA SER A 53 21.04 -5.69 -1.67
C SER A 53 21.15 -6.24 -0.24
N GLU A 54 20.17 -5.96 0.63
CA GLU A 54 20.08 -6.45 2.00
C GLU A 54 19.16 -7.68 2.12
N SER A 55 18.75 -8.28 0.99
CA SER A 55 17.81 -9.40 0.93
C SER A 55 16.43 -9.09 1.50
N ARG A 56 16.01 -7.82 1.48
CA ARG A 56 14.66 -7.41 1.91
C ARG A 56 13.74 -7.13 0.74
N LEU A 57 12.47 -7.48 0.91
CA LEU A 57 11.37 -7.22 -0.01
C LEU A 57 10.50 -6.10 0.57
N THR A 58 11.00 -4.87 0.47
CA THR A 58 10.35 -3.70 1.07
C THR A 58 9.43 -2.98 0.09
N TYR A 59 8.36 -2.42 0.64
CA TYR A 59 7.37 -1.65 -0.12
C TYR A 59 7.01 -0.36 0.61
N GLU A 60 6.84 0.73 -0.13
CA GLU A 60 6.36 2.01 0.39
C GLU A 60 4.87 2.20 0.12
N LEU A 61 4.10 2.57 1.15
CA LEU A 61 2.70 2.94 1.05
C LEU A 61 2.56 4.22 0.22
N TYR A 62 1.72 4.19 -0.81
CA TYR A 62 1.41 5.39 -1.60
C TYR A 62 -0.08 5.69 -1.72
N ALA A 63 -0.97 4.74 -1.43
CA ALA A 63 -2.40 5.04 -1.36
C ALA A 63 -3.16 4.19 -0.35
N ILE A 64 -4.24 4.76 0.18
CA ILE A 64 -5.18 4.11 1.09
C ILE A 64 -6.59 4.41 0.60
N VAL A 65 -7.41 3.38 0.43
CA VAL A 65 -8.86 3.54 0.24
C VAL A 65 -9.53 3.35 1.59
N GLU A 66 -10.32 4.32 2.02
CA GLU A 66 -11.17 4.25 3.20
C GLU A 66 -12.61 3.93 2.79
N HIS A 67 -13.26 3.06 3.55
CA HIS A 67 -14.70 2.86 3.44
C HIS A 67 -15.39 3.31 4.72
N SER A 68 -16.27 4.28 4.61
CA SER A 68 -17.18 4.74 5.69
C SER A 68 -18.58 4.16 5.49
N GLY A 69 -19.35 3.94 6.57
CA GLY A 69 -20.69 3.36 6.48
C GLY A 69 -20.78 1.87 6.84
N SER A 70 -21.91 1.24 6.50
CA SER A 70 -22.31 -0.12 6.85
C SER A 70 -22.00 -1.12 5.72
N LEU A 71 -22.56 -2.33 5.77
CA LEU A 71 -22.45 -3.29 4.66
C LEU A 71 -23.34 -2.95 3.47
N SER A 72 -24.49 -2.32 3.72
CA SER A 72 -25.51 -2.06 2.70
C SER A 72 -25.35 -0.70 2.04
N ARG A 73 -24.66 0.23 2.71
CA ARG A 73 -24.44 1.61 2.26
C ARG A 73 -23.14 2.14 2.81
N GLY A 74 -22.49 3.01 2.06
CA GLY A 74 -21.29 3.65 2.51
C GLY A 74 -20.75 4.65 1.52
N HIS A 75 -19.56 5.14 1.81
CA HIS A 75 -18.83 6.06 0.96
C HIS A 75 -17.35 5.67 0.91
N TYR A 76 -16.80 5.67 -0.29
CA TYR A 76 -15.41 5.36 -0.55
C TYR A 76 -14.65 6.66 -0.82
N THR A 77 -13.55 6.84 -0.11
CA THR A 77 -12.61 7.95 -0.33
C THR A 77 -11.20 7.42 -0.38
N ALA A 78 -10.26 8.17 -0.94
CA ALA A 78 -8.87 7.75 -1.01
C ALA A 78 -7.90 8.82 -0.50
N TYR A 79 -6.87 8.36 0.19
CA TYR A 79 -5.68 9.13 0.52
C TYR A 79 -4.57 8.69 -0.44
N VAL A 80 -3.95 9.63 -1.15
CA VAL A 80 -2.89 9.34 -2.13
C VAL A 80 -1.69 10.20 -1.84
N LYS A 81 -0.51 9.58 -1.77
CA LYS A 81 0.79 10.24 -1.66
C LYS A 81 1.30 10.52 -3.06
N LEU A 82 1.34 11.78 -3.45
CA LEU A 82 1.99 12.22 -4.67
C LEU A 82 3.49 12.34 -4.40
N LYS A 83 4.29 11.63 -5.18
CA LYS A 83 5.75 11.68 -5.17
C LYS A 83 6.25 11.91 -6.60
N PRO A 84 7.47 12.45 -6.78
CA PRO A 84 8.12 12.46 -8.08
C PRO A 84 8.10 11.05 -8.70
N THR A 85 8.03 10.98 -10.03
CA THR A 85 8.01 9.72 -10.76
C THR A 85 9.17 8.83 -10.31
N ASN A 86 8.87 7.58 -9.96
CA ASN A 86 9.88 6.60 -9.62
C ASN A 86 10.43 6.01 -10.92
N ASP A 87 11.44 6.67 -11.49
CA ASP A 87 12.06 6.28 -12.76
C ASP A 87 12.63 4.86 -12.71
N ASN A 88 13.12 4.41 -11.55
CA ASN A 88 13.63 3.04 -11.36
C ASN A 88 12.51 2.00 -11.45
N LEU A 89 11.32 2.28 -10.89
CA LEU A 89 10.14 1.41 -11.08
C LEU A 89 9.74 1.33 -12.56
N ILE A 90 9.74 2.46 -13.27
CA ILE A 90 9.39 2.49 -14.70
C ILE A 90 10.39 1.65 -15.50
N LYS A 91 11.70 1.85 -15.28
CA LYS A 91 12.76 1.06 -15.92
C LYS A 91 12.62 -0.43 -15.61
N PHE A 92 12.33 -0.80 -14.35
CA PHE A 92 12.07 -2.19 -13.97
C PHE A 92 10.89 -2.78 -14.74
N ILE A 93 9.77 -2.05 -14.83
CA ILE A 93 8.57 -2.49 -15.56
C ILE A 93 8.88 -2.67 -17.05
N ASN A 94 9.66 -1.75 -17.63
CA ASN A 94 10.06 -1.78 -19.03
C ASN A 94 11.18 -2.79 -19.33
N LYS A 95 11.74 -3.46 -18.31
CA LYS A 95 12.89 -4.38 -18.41
C LYS A 95 14.14 -3.69 -18.96
N GLU A 96 14.34 -2.44 -18.60
CA GLU A 96 15.56 -1.67 -18.89
C GLU A 96 16.60 -1.86 -17.79
N ASP A 97 17.87 -1.59 -18.09
CA ASP A 97 18.96 -1.69 -17.11
C ASP A 97 18.73 -0.70 -15.96
N ILE A 98 18.73 -1.24 -14.74
CA ILE A 98 18.54 -0.47 -13.50
C ILE A 98 19.92 -0.13 -12.95
N MET A 99 20.22 1.16 -12.83
CA MET A 99 21.37 1.60 -12.04
C MET A 99 20.96 1.56 -10.56
N PRO A 100 21.69 0.85 -9.69
CA PRO A 100 21.38 0.79 -8.27
C PRO A 100 21.59 2.17 -7.65
N ASP A 101 20.51 2.88 -7.33
CA ASP A 101 20.56 4.07 -6.51
C ASP A 101 20.50 3.65 -5.03
N LYS A 102 21.65 3.69 -4.37
CA LYS A 102 21.84 3.14 -3.01
C LYS A 102 21.17 3.98 -1.92
N ASP A 103 20.66 5.16 -2.25
CA ASP A 103 20.15 6.12 -1.27
C ASP A 103 18.72 6.58 -1.61
N THR A 104 17.84 5.63 -1.98
CA THR A 104 16.41 5.96 -2.15
C THR A 104 15.75 6.11 -0.77
N GLU A 105 15.98 7.24 -0.10
CA GLU A 105 15.18 7.63 1.07
C GLU A 105 13.69 7.64 0.69
N PRO A 106 12.78 7.25 1.60
CA PRO A 106 11.35 7.36 1.36
C PRO A 106 11.02 8.82 1.04
N SER A 107 10.73 9.09 -0.24
CA SER A 107 10.55 10.44 -0.75
C SER A 107 9.51 11.20 0.09
N LYS A 108 9.81 12.47 0.42
CA LYS A 108 8.88 13.38 1.10
C LYS A 108 7.73 13.78 0.15
N GLY A 109 6.88 12.83 -0.19
CA GLY A 109 5.68 13.05 -0.99
C GLY A 109 4.61 13.85 -0.25
N VAL A 110 3.69 14.46 -1.01
CA VAL A 110 2.57 15.23 -0.48
C VAL A 110 1.30 14.38 -0.51
N TRP A 111 0.59 14.31 0.61
CA TRP A 111 -0.66 13.58 0.70
C TRP A 111 -1.86 14.43 0.25
N TYR A 112 -2.77 13.80 -0.48
CA TYR A 112 -4.07 14.34 -0.85
C TYR A 112 -5.17 13.39 -0.37
N HIS A 113 -6.30 13.97 0.06
CA HIS A 113 -7.55 13.25 0.30
C HIS A 113 -8.50 13.55 -0.86
N THR A 114 -9.10 12.50 -1.39
CA THR A 114 -9.96 12.51 -2.58
C THR A 114 -11.31 11.88 -2.22
N SER A 115 -12.38 12.62 -2.43
CA SER A 115 -13.76 12.19 -2.23
C SER A 115 -14.56 12.64 -3.44
N ASP A 116 -14.77 11.75 -4.38
CA ASP A 116 -15.41 12.02 -5.67
C ASP A 116 -14.74 13.21 -6.40
N THR A 117 -15.47 14.30 -6.60
CA THR A 117 -14.98 15.53 -7.26
C THR A 117 -14.17 16.44 -6.33
N ASN A 118 -14.12 16.15 -5.03
CA ASN A 118 -13.40 16.97 -4.06
C ASN A 118 -12.01 16.40 -3.78
N VAL A 119 -10.98 17.20 -4.06
CA VAL A 119 -9.58 16.85 -3.83
C VAL A 119 -8.94 17.94 -2.97
N SER A 120 -8.33 17.54 -1.85
CA SER A 120 -7.72 18.48 -0.92
C SER A 120 -6.41 17.94 -0.36
N LYS A 121 -5.45 18.83 -0.08
CA LYS A 121 -4.20 18.47 0.56
C LYS A 121 -4.45 18.00 2.00
N THR A 122 -3.72 16.98 2.45
CA THR A 122 -3.87 16.39 3.79
C THR A 122 -2.52 16.02 4.41
N THR A 123 -2.52 15.60 5.66
CA THR A 123 -1.32 15.14 6.36
C THR A 123 -1.20 13.62 6.32
N GLN A 124 0.04 13.13 6.42
CA GLN A 124 0.32 11.70 6.56
C GLN A 124 -0.38 11.11 7.80
N ALA A 125 -0.35 11.82 8.92
CA ALA A 125 -1.01 11.38 10.16
C ALA A 125 -2.51 11.13 9.94
N LYS A 126 -3.20 12.01 9.20
CA LYS A 126 -4.62 11.82 8.87
C LYS A 126 -4.84 10.61 7.95
N ALA A 127 -3.99 10.43 6.94
CA ALA A 127 -4.04 9.27 6.05
C ALA A 127 -3.87 7.96 6.84
N LEU A 128 -2.84 7.86 7.68
CA LEU A 128 -2.57 6.66 8.50
C LEU A 128 -3.63 6.42 9.57
N ASN A 129 -4.33 7.46 10.03
CA ASN A 129 -5.38 7.32 11.03
C ASN A 129 -6.77 6.93 10.45
N CYS A 130 -6.94 6.81 9.13
CA CYS A 130 -8.21 6.43 8.52
C CYS A 130 -8.64 4.96 8.77
N ASN A 131 -9.91 4.64 8.50
CA ASN A 131 -10.45 3.28 8.50
C ASN A 131 -10.17 2.57 7.17
N ALA A 132 -8.88 2.30 6.92
CA ALA A 132 -8.39 1.71 5.67
C ALA A 132 -9.12 0.43 5.29
N TYR A 133 -9.62 0.37 4.07
CA TYR A 133 -10.25 -0.80 3.44
C TYR A 133 -9.30 -1.47 2.46
N MET A 134 -8.60 -0.70 1.62
CA MET A 134 -7.49 -1.19 0.79
C MET A 134 -6.26 -0.33 1.00
N LEU A 135 -5.09 -0.96 0.90
CA LEU A 135 -3.79 -0.30 0.94
C LEU A 135 -3.07 -0.63 -0.37
N PHE A 136 -2.39 0.38 -0.93
CA PHE A 136 -1.56 0.22 -2.11
C PHE A 136 -0.13 0.61 -1.77
N TYR A 137 0.76 -0.33 -2.08
CA TYR A 137 2.16 -0.30 -1.78
C TYR A 137 2.92 -0.47 -3.10
N GLU A 138 3.97 0.32 -3.30
CA GLU A 138 4.89 0.13 -4.42
C GLU A 138 6.22 -0.42 -3.90
N ARG A 139 6.85 -1.29 -4.67
CA ARG A 139 8.13 -1.89 -4.28
C ARG A 139 9.23 -0.82 -4.27
N ILE A 140 10.11 -0.88 -3.27
CA ILE A 140 11.35 -0.10 -3.26
C ILE A 140 12.40 -0.95 -4.00
N ILE A 141 13.02 -0.38 -5.04
CA ILE A 141 13.99 -1.05 -5.93
C ILE A 141 15.26 -0.22 -5.98
#